data_AF-A0A6B0GEW2-F1
#
_entry.id   AF-A0A6B0GEW2-F1
#
_cell.length_a   1.000
_cell.length_b   1.000
_cell.length_c   1.000
_cell.angle_alpha   90.00
_cell.angle_beta   90.00
_cell.angle_gamma   90.00
#
_symmetry.space_group_name_H-M   'P 1'
#
loop_
_entity.id
_entity.type
_entity.pdbx_description
1 polymer ?
#
loop_
_entity_poly.entity_id
_entity_poly.type
_entity_poly.pdbx_seq_one_letter_code
_entity_poly.pdbx_strand_id
1 'polypeptide(L)'
;MTTVSRPRFTSLLAATLVGVYLLVVVGATASLADAVAACGTWPTCSGPLTDPQVAVATGHRLVAVVVGLLGLTTAVVGWSAATTRVRLALLVAGVAYPLQAGVGASVALEGAPRALAGTHLLVGTVIFTALALALAWQLEAETGTDDRPDGSLDTPDPALDETPVDRPTAPLAADVGPVARAKRVGWAYFQLMKPRLMWLLCLVASAGMALAAGPDLSLDTIVFTLLGGVLSIGASGTFNHVLERDVDKRMQRTSDRPLATHEVPVRNALAFAAVLTVLSLVAFLQVNVLVATLGFVAILFYSVVYTLVLKPNTVQNTVIGGAAGALPALIGYVAVTGWVGIDGLGSLLPGLVLAGVIFLWTPAHFYNLALAYKDDYARGGFPMMPVVRGETVTRKHILWYLAATLIAATALTAQTGLGWLYAAATVVFGGVFLWAVVRLHREQTESAAFRAFHASNAYLGTVLIAVLVDASVV
;
A
#
# COMPACT_ATOMS: atom_id res chain seq x y z
N MET A 1 42.40 4.33 -9.12
CA MET A 1 41.09 4.64 -8.50
C MET A 1 40.07 4.83 -9.60
N THR A 2 39.33 3.78 -9.95
CA THR A 2 38.25 3.86 -10.95
C THR A 2 37.05 4.59 -10.35
N THR A 3 36.66 5.70 -10.96
CA THR A 3 35.44 6.46 -10.61
C THR A 3 34.22 5.56 -10.76
N VAL A 4 33.64 5.12 -9.66
CA VAL A 4 32.39 4.36 -9.66
C VAL A 4 31.27 5.29 -10.12
N SER A 5 30.59 4.94 -11.21
CA SER A 5 29.42 5.68 -11.68
C SER A 5 28.26 5.50 -10.68
N ARG A 6 27.64 6.61 -10.23
CA ARG A 6 26.45 6.61 -9.33
C ARG A 6 25.37 5.56 -9.69
N PRO A 7 25.03 5.31 -10.98
CA PRO A 7 24.04 4.30 -11.35
C PRO A 7 24.38 2.87 -10.89
N ARG A 8 25.67 2.50 -10.87
CA ARG A 8 26.12 1.17 -10.43
C ARG A 8 25.92 0.99 -8.92
N PHE A 9 26.26 2.02 -8.13
CA PHE A 9 26.05 2.00 -6.68
C PHE A 9 24.56 1.87 -6.33
N THR A 10 23.70 2.67 -6.96
CA THR A 10 22.25 2.64 -6.72
C THR A 10 21.63 1.28 -7.07
N SER A 11 22.08 0.63 -8.15
CA SER A 11 21.62 -0.72 -8.52
C SER A 11 22.08 -1.79 -7.52
N LEU A 12 23.32 -1.73 -7.04
CA LEU A 12 23.82 -2.62 -6.00
C LEU A 12 23.05 -2.43 -4.68
N LEU A 13 22.77 -1.18 -4.31
CA LEU A 13 22.00 -0.85 -3.11
C LEU A 13 20.55 -1.35 -3.20
N ALA A 14 19.88 -1.18 -4.33
CA ALA A 14 18.55 -1.73 -4.56
C ALA A 14 18.54 -3.27 -4.52
N ALA A 15 19.52 -3.93 -5.14
CA ALA A 15 19.66 -5.39 -5.09
C ALA A 15 19.92 -5.89 -3.66
N THR A 16 20.79 -5.20 -2.90
CA THR A 16 21.05 -5.49 -1.48
C THR A 16 19.76 -5.38 -0.67
N LEU A 17 18.98 -4.32 -0.88
CA LEU A 17 17.73 -4.09 -0.16
C LEU A 17 16.71 -5.21 -0.41
N VAL A 18 16.56 -5.66 -1.67
CA VAL A 18 15.69 -6.81 -2.02
C VAL A 18 16.20 -8.11 -1.39
N GLY A 19 17.51 -8.35 -1.41
CA GLY A 19 18.12 -9.52 -0.77
C GLY A 19 17.90 -9.56 0.74
N VAL A 20 18.05 -8.42 1.43
CA VAL A 20 17.74 -8.31 2.87
C VAL A 20 16.25 -8.48 3.12
N TYR A 21 15.38 -7.93 2.27
CA TYR A 21 13.94 -8.12 2.41
C TYR A 21 13.54 -9.59 2.29
N LEU A 22 14.09 -10.31 1.31
CA LEU A 22 13.91 -11.76 1.16
C LEU A 22 14.29 -12.49 2.44
N LEU A 23 15.46 -12.19 3.02
CA LEU A 23 15.89 -12.80 4.28
C LEU A 23 14.92 -12.49 5.43
N VAL A 24 14.48 -11.24 5.55
CA VAL A 24 13.56 -10.82 6.62
C VAL A 24 12.20 -11.50 6.50
N VAL A 25 11.63 -11.59 5.28
CA VAL A 25 10.33 -12.24 5.05
C VAL A 25 10.42 -13.74 5.27
N VAL A 26 11.41 -14.41 4.66
CA VAL A 26 11.63 -15.85 4.87
C VAL A 26 11.89 -16.14 6.35
N GLY A 27 12.67 -15.26 6.99
CA GLY A 27 12.92 -15.17 8.43
C GLY A 27 11.67 -15.23 9.30
N ALA A 28 10.59 -14.59 8.84
CA ALA A 28 9.33 -14.46 9.55
C ALA A 28 8.33 -15.59 9.27
N THR A 29 8.57 -16.44 8.26
CA THR A 29 7.65 -17.54 7.93
C THR A 29 7.71 -18.67 8.97
N ALA A 30 6.56 -19.31 9.23
CA ALA A 30 6.47 -20.48 10.12
C ALA A 30 7.43 -21.62 9.71
N SER A 31 7.61 -21.81 8.40
CA SER A 31 8.50 -22.84 7.87
C SER A 31 9.97 -22.68 8.31
N LEU A 32 10.43 -21.44 8.56
CA LEU A 32 11.77 -21.22 9.08
C LEU A 32 11.84 -21.43 10.59
N ALA A 33 10.76 -21.14 11.32
CA ALA A 33 10.68 -21.46 12.75
C ALA A 33 10.77 -22.97 12.98
N ASP A 34 10.05 -23.76 12.17
CA ASP A 34 10.14 -25.23 12.19
C ASP A 34 11.52 -25.72 11.75
N ALA A 35 12.12 -25.08 10.73
CA ALA A 35 13.46 -25.43 10.24
C ALA A 35 14.57 -25.15 11.28
N VAL A 36 14.41 -24.13 12.12
CA VAL A 36 15.34 -23.86 13.23
C VAL A 36 15.27 -24.97 14.28
N ALA A 37 14.08 -25.49 14.59
CA ALA A 37 13.93 -26.60 15.51
C ALA A 37 14.60 -27.89 15.00
N ALA A 38 14.61 -28.10 13.68
CA ALA A 38 15.28 -29.23 13.04
C ALA A 38 16.81 -29.07 12.93
N CYS A 39 17.35 -27.87 13.14
CA CYS A 39 18.72 -27.51 12.82
C CYS A 39 19.45 -26.79 13.98
N GLY A 40 19.86 -27.57 14.99
CA GLY A 40 20.52 -27.06 16.20
C GLY A 40 22.02 -26.74 16.08
N THR A 41 22.61 -26.76 14.88
CA THR A 41 24.05 -26.52 14.66
C THR A 41 24.31 -25.19 13.95
N TRP A 42 25.47 -24.58 14.19
CA TRP A 42 25.92 -23.32 13.56
C TRP A 42 27.45 -23.36 13.35
N PRO A 43 28.01 -22.80 12.25
CA PRO A 43 27.34 -22.07 11.16
C PRO A 43 26.68 -22.98 10.12
N THR A 44 27.03 -24.27 10.08
CA THR A 44 26.43 -25.26 9.19
C THR A 44 25.19 -25.89 9.79
N CYS A 45 24.31 -26.43 8.95
CA CYS A 45 23.17 -27.24 9.38
C CYS A 45 23.50 -28.72 9.16
N SER A 46 23.59 -29.50 10.24
CA SER A 46 23.86 -30.93 10.18
C SER A 46 22.58 -31.71 9.85
N GLY A 47 22.51 -32.32 8.68
CA GLY A 47 21.39 -33.16 8.25
C GLY A 47 21.40 -33.40 6.75
N PRO A 48 20.60 -34.36 6.23
CA PRO A 48 20.50 -34.60 4.80
C PRO A 48 19.69 -33.48 4.13
N LEU A 49 20.17 -32.92 3.01
CA LEU A 49 19.45 -31.88 2.24
C LEU A 49 18.14 -32.37 1.60
N THR A 50 17.87 -33.68 1.64
CA THR A 50 16.57 -34.25 1.26
C THR A 50 15.48 -33.95 2.29
N ASP A 51 15.86 -33.59 3.53
CA ASP A 51 14.93 -33.09 4.53
C ASP A 51 14.57 -31.63 4.18
N PRO A 52 13.29 -31.30 3.93
CA PRO A 52 12.87 -29.95 3.60
C PRO A 52 13.25 -28.90 4.65
N GLN A 53 13.22 -29.25 5.93
CA GLN A 53 13.53 -28.31 7.02
C GLN A 53 15.03 -27.98 7.03
N VAL A 54 15.89 -28.99 6.86
CA VAL A 54 17.34 -28.80 6.74
C VAL A 54 17.68 -28.01 5.48
N ALA A 55 17.00 -28.27 4.36
CA ALA A 55 17.20 -27.54 3.11
C ALA A 55 16.81 -26.05 3.24
N VAL A 56 15.69 -25.75 3.90
CA VAL A 56 15.25 -24.37 4.16
C VAL A 56 16.23 -23.64 5.06
N ALA A 57 16.64 -24.24 6.19
CA ALA A 57 17.62 -23.63 7.11
C ALA A 57 18.97 -23.38 6.42
N THR A 58 19.47 -24.36 5.65
CA THR A 58 20.73 -24.25 4.91
C THR A 58 20.63 -23.17 3.82
N GLY A 59 19.55 -23.19 3.04
CA GLY A 59 19.29 -22.20 2.00
C GLY A 59 19.24 -20.78 2.55
N HIS A 60 18.53 -20.56 3.66
CA HIS A 60 18.47 -19.26 4.32
C HIS A 60 19.85 -18.75 4.73
N ARG A 61 20.70 -19.61 5.32
CA ARG A 61 22.08 -19.24 5.71
C ARG A 61 22.97 -18.93 4.50
N LEU A 62 22.87 -19.72 3.43
CA LEU A 62 23.62 -19.47 2.19
C LEU A 62 23.22 -18.14 1.56
N VAL A 63 21.92 -17.84 1.48
CA VAL A 63 21.42 -16.55 1.01
C VAL A 63 21.91 -15.43 1.91
N ALA A 64 21.97 -15.63 3.23
CA ALA A 64 22.52 -14.64 4.16
C ALA A 64 24.01 -14.37 3.91
N VAL A 65 24.82 -15.37 3.56
CA VAL A 65 26.23 -15.12 3.19
C VAL A 65 26.30 -14.31 1.88
N VAL A 66 25.54 -14.70 0.86
CA VAL A 66 25.52 -14.01 -0.44
C VAL A 66 25.08 -12.55 -0.30
N VAL A 67 23.99 -12.30 0.44
CA VAL A 67 23.47 -10.95 0.69
C VAL A 67 24.45 -10.14 1.55
N GLY A 68 25.13 -10.76 2.51
CA GLY A 68 26.16 -10.09 3.30
C GLY A 68 27.34 -9.62 2.44
N LEU A 69 27.83 -10.49 1.54
CA LEU A 69 28.88 -10.13 0.57
C LEU A 69 28.42 -9.03 -0.40
N LEU A 70 27.18 -9.09 -0.86
CA LEU A 70 26.58 -8.04 -1.69
C LEU A 70 26.50 -6.71 -0.92
N GLY A 71 26.08 -6.74 0.35
CA GLY A 71 26.01 -5.56 1.22
C GLY A 71 27.37 -4.93 1.49
N LEU A 72 28.39 -5.75 1.75
CA LEU A 72 29.79 -5.30 1.89
C LEU A 72 30.28 -4.65 0.59
N THR A 73 30.01 -5.29 -0.55
CA THR A 73 30.37 -4.75 -1.88
C THR A 73 29.69 -3.41 -2.12
N THR A 74 28.39 -3.31 -1.84
CA THR A 74 27.60 -2.07 -1.93
C THR A 74 28.21 -0.96 -1.07
N ALA A 75 28.56 -1.27 0.19
CA ALA A 75 29.17 -0.30 1.10
C ALA A 75 30.52 0.20 0.58
N VAL A 76 31.41 -0.69 0.16
CA VAL A 76 32.74 -0.35 -0.38
C VAL A 76 32.63 0.48 -1.66
N VAL A 77 31.78 0.07 -2.60
CA VAL A 77 31.60 0.73 -3.89
C VAL A 77 30.99 2.13 -3.72
N GLY A 78 30.05 2.28 -2.79
CA GLY A 78 29.36 3.55 -2.53
C GLY A 78 30.11 4.52 -1.61
N TRP A 79 31.05 4.04 -0.80
CA TRP A 79 31.57 4.77 0.36
C TRP A 79 32.08 6.18 0.03
N SER A 80 32.96 6.28 -0.96
CA SER A 80 33.62 7.54 -1.33
C SER A 80 32.65 8.53 -1.98
N ALA A 81 31.67 8.04 -2.74
CA ALA A 81 30.72 8.87 -3.49
C ALA A 81 29.44 9.22 -2.69
N ALA A 82 29.16 8.52 -1.60
CA ALA A 82 27.98 8.69 -0.79
C ALA A 82 28.00 9.98 0.06
N THR A 83 26.82 10.57 0.26
CA THR A 83 26.63 11.67 1.22
C THR A 83 26.75 11.17 2.66
N THR A 84 26.92 12.08 3.62
CA THR A 84 27.04 11.73 5.06
C THR A 84 25.86 10.89 5.56
N ARG A 85 24.63 11.21 5.13
CA ARG A 85 23.42 10.47 5.53
C ARG A 85 23.42 9.04 4.98
N VAL A 86 23.81 8.88 3.71
CA VAL A 86 23.94 7.55 3.07
C VAL A 86 25.04 6.74 3.76
N ARG A 87 26.21 7.34 4.06
CA ARG A 87 27.28 6.66 4.80
C ARG A 87 26.85 6.22 6.19
N LEU A 88 26.14 7.07 6.93
CA LEU A 88 25.62 6.72 8.25
C LEU A 88 24.65 5.53 8.19
N ALA A 89 23.73 5.53 7.23
CA ALA A 89 22.81 4.41 7.04
C ALA A 89 23.54 3.10 6.65
N LEU A 90 24.54 3.18 5.76
CA LEU A 90 25.38 2.04 5.41
C LEU A 90 26.18 1.52 6.62
N LEU A 91 26.66 2.40 7.49
CA LEU A 91 27.32 2.01 8.75
C LEU A 91 26.37 1.28 9.69
N VAL A 92 25.15 1.82 9.88
CA VAL A 92 24.13 1.16 10.71
C VAL A 92 23.85 -0.25 10.19
N ALA A 93 23.63 -0.40 8.87
CA ALA A 93 23.44 -1.71 8.26
C ALA A 93 24.67 -2.62 8.41
N GLY A 94 25.87 -2.08 8.18
CA GLY A 94 27.13 -2.83 8.26
C GLY A 94 27.49 -3.31 9.66
N VAL A 95 27.13 -2.56 10.71
CA VAL A 95 27.30 -2.97 12.11
C VAL A 95 26.18 -3.91 12.55
N ALA A 96 24.94 -3.65 12.14
CA ALA A 96 23.80 -4.51 12.50
C ALA A 96 23.87 -5.90 11.84
N TYR A 97 24.48 -6.04 10.67
CA TYR A 97 24.59 -7.32 9.97
C TYR A 97 25.35 -8.43 10.73
N PRO A 98 26.58 -8.21 11.25
CA PRO A 98 27.25 -9.21 12.07
C PRO A 98 26.52 -9.47 13.39
N LEU A 99 25.87 -8.46 13.98
CA LEU A 99 25.01 -8.65 15.16
C LEU A 99 23.82 -9.55 14.85
N GLN A 100 23.17 -9.36 13.70
CA GLN A 100 22.08 -10.20 13.20
C GLN A 100 22.52 -11.66 13.06
N ALA A 101 23.71 -11.89 12.52
CA ALA A 101 24.28 -13.23 12.39
C ALA A 101 24.56 -13.88 13.75
N GLY A 102 25.06 -13.10 14.73
CA GLY A 102 25.24 -13.55 16.11
C GLY A 102 23.94 -13.92 16.80
N VAL A 103 22.91 -13.06 16.71
CA VAL A 103 21.57 -13.39 17.25
C VAL A 103 20.98 -14.61 16.54
N GLY A 104 21.18 -14.74 15.23
CA GLY A 104 20.77 -15.93 14.47
C GLY A 104 21.47 -17.22 14.92
N ALA A 105 22.75 -17.12 15.35
CA ALA A 105 23.46 -18.23 15.95
C ALA A 105 22.83 -18.64 17.29
N SER A 106 22.53 -17.67 18.17
CA SER A 106 21.81 -17.95 19.42
C SER A 106 20.44 -18.57 19.19
N VAL A 107 19.67 -18.06 18.22
CA VAL A 107 18.37 -18.62 17.83
C VAL A 107 18.50 -20.10 17.42
N ALA A 108 19.53 -20.44 16.65
CA ALA A 108 19.79 -21.82 16.22
C ALA A 108 20.26 -22.74 17.35
N LEU A 109 21.13 -22.26 18.25
CA LEU A 109 21.70 -23.07 19.33
C LEU A 109 20.76 -23.24 20.53
N GLU A 110 19.88 -22.26 20.78
CA GLU A 110 19.01 -22.21 21.97
C GLU A 110 17.53 -22.53 21.65
N GLY A 111 17.19 -22.87 20.40
CA GLY A 111 15.85 -23.32 20.02
C GLY A 111 14.80 -22.20 19.88
N ALA A 112 15.22 -21.01 19.43
CA ALA A 112 14.34 -19.89 19.07
C ALA A 112 13.29 -19.43 20.11
N PRO A 113 13.66 -19.16 21.39
CA PRO A 113 12.72 -18.55 22.32
C PRO A 113 12.16 -17.24 21.76
N ARG A 114 10.88 -16.94 22.01
CA ARG A 114 10.15 -15.79 21.39
C ARG A 114 10.92 -14.47 21.45
N ALA A 115 11.62 -14.20 22.55
CA ALA A 115 12.41 -13.00 22.72
C ALA A 115 13.61 -12.93 21.75
N LEU A 116 14.33 -14.05 21.54
CA LEU A 116 15.44 -14.11 20.59
C LEU A 116 14.95 -14.06 19.14
N ALA A 117 13.88 -14.78 18.82
CA ALA A 117 13.26 -14.72 17.49
C ALA A 117 12.77 -13.30 17.15
N GLY A 118 12.10 -12.63 18.11
CA GLY A 118 11.69 -11.24 17.96
C GLY A 118 12.86 -10.28 17.83
N THR A 119 13.95 -10.50 18.59
CA THR A 119 15.18 -9.70 18.47
C THR A 119 15.85 -9.90 17.10
N HIS A 120 15.90 -11.14 16.60
CA HIS A 120 16.41 -11.45 15.27
C HIS A 120 15.60 -10.75 14.17
N LEU A 121 14.27 -10.80 14.25
CA LEU A 121 13.41 -10.11 13.29
C LEU A 121 13.58 -8.58 13.36
N LEU A 122 13.68 -8.03 14.58
CA LEU A 122 13.87 -6.60 14.80
C LEU A 122 15.18 -6.09 14.19
N VAL A 123 16.31 -6.75 14.48
CA VAL A 123 17.62 -6.34 13.96
C VAL A 123 17.66 -6.50 12.43
N GLY A 124 17.07 -7.55 11.87
CA GLY A 124 16.87 -7.68 10.42
C GLY A 124 16.08 -6.52 9.80
N THR A 125 15.01 -6.09 10.48
CA THR A 125 14.18 -4.95 10.06
C THR A 125 14.95 -3.61 10.15
N VAL A 126 15.85 -3.47 11.14
CA VAL A 126 16.74 -2.30 11.24
C VAL A 126 17.70 -2.24 10.04
N ILE A 127 18.31 -3.37 9.65
CA ILE A 127 19.18 -3.44 8.47
C ILE A 127 18.39 -3.03 7.21
N PHE A 128 17.20 -3.60 7.01
CA PHE A 128 16.33 -3.26 5.89
C PHE A 128 15.98 -1.77 5.85
N THR A 129 15.58 -1.21 6.99
CA THR A 129 15.21 0.21 7.12
C THR A 129 16.39 1.12 6.80
N ALA A 130 17.58 0.81 7.34
CA ALA A 130 18.79 1.58 7.07
C ALA A 130 19.13 1.58 5.57
N LEU A 131 19.07 0.42 4.90
CA LEU A 131 19.31 0.31 3.46
C LEU A 131 18.24 1.04 2.62
N ALA A 132 16.96 1.00 3.02
CA ALA A 132 15.89 1.71 2.35
C ALA A 132 16.08 3.24 2.44
N LEU A 133 16.48 3.74 3.63
CA LEU A 133 16.81 5.15 3.84
C LEU A 133 18.05 5.55 3.02
N ALA A 134 19.08 4.71 3.00
CA ALA A 134 20.26 4.92 2.16
C ALA A 134 19.88 5.04 0.68
N LEU A 135 19.01 4.16 0.18
CA LEU A 135 18.54 4.18 -1.20
C LEU A 135 17.74 5.45 -1.51
N ALA A 136 16.86 5.85 -0.60
CA ALA A 136 16.06 7.06 -0.73
C ALA A 136 16.93 8.32 -0.83
N TRP A 137 17.90 8.47 0.07
CA TRP A 137 18.80 9.61 0.07
C TRP A 137 19.81 9.57 -1.08
N GLN A 138 20.23 8.38 -1.52
CA GLN A 138 21.08 8.23 -2.69
C GLN A 138 20.35 8.65 -3.97
N LEU A 139 19.09 8.23 -4.15
CA LEU A 139 18.28 8.64 -5.29
C LEU A 139 17.97 10.13 -5.25
N GLU A 140 17.62 10.68 -4.08
CA GLU A 140 17.46 12.12 -3.88
C GLU A 140 18.73 12.90 -4.27
N ALA A 141 19.91 12.43 -3.88
CA ALA A 141 21.18 13.07 -4.24
C ALA A 141 21.59 12.86 -5.71
N GLU A 142 21.13 11.78 -6.36
CA GLU A 142 21.42 11.45 -7.75
C GLU A 142 20.52 12.21 -8.73
N THR A 143 19.23 12.34 -8.41
CA THR A 143 18.19 12.81 -9.35
C THR A 143 17.41 14.02 -8.84
N GLY A 144 17.69 14.50 -7.64
CA GLY A 144 16.97 15.61 -7.04
C GLY A 144 17.25 16.92 -7.77
N THR A 145 16.20 17.67 -8.01
CA THR A 145 16.21 19.04 -8.54
C THR A 145 15.58 19.97 -7.50
N ASP A 146 15.94 21.25 -7.54
CA ASP A 146 15.41 22.26 -6.60
C ASP A 146 13.99 22.67 -7.04
N ASP A 147 13.06 21.72 -6.96
CA ASP A 147 11.66 21.88 -7.40
C ASP A 147 10.77 22.33 -6.24
N ARG A 148 11.33 22.96 -5.20
CA ARG A 148 10.48 23.56 -4.18
C ARG A 148 9.63 24.59 -4.91
N PRO A 149 8.28 24.51 -4.82
CA PRO A 149 7.45 25.59 -5.28
C PRO A 149 8.00 26.86 -4.65
N ASP A 150 8.13 27.93 -5.43
CA ASP A 150 8.45 29.22 -4.86
C ASP A 150 7.46 29.51 -3.73
N GLY A 151 7.88 30.29 -2.74
CA GLY A 151 7.07 30.55 -1.54
C GLY A 151 5.67 31.11 -1.81
N SER A 152 5.32 31.43 -3.06
CA SER A 152 3.96 31.66 -3.53
C SER A 152 3.17 30.35 -3.63
N LEU A 153 2.84 29.79 -2.47
CA LEU A 153 1.41 29.56 -2.23
C LEU A 153 0.79 30.93 -1.91
N ASP A 154 0.90 31.87 -2.84
CA ASP A 154 -0.06 32.95 -2.88
C ASP A 154 -1.40 32.23 -2.93
N THR A 155 -2.30 32.64 -2.05
CA THR A 155 -3.73 32.41 -2.19
C THR A 155 -4.05 32.23 -3.67
N PRO A 156 -4.65 31.08 -4.09
CA PRO A 156 -4.83 30.78 -5.50
C PRO A 156 -5.26 32.05 -6.19
N ASP A 157 -4.42 32.56 -7.10
CA ASP A 157 -4.71 33.80 -7.81
C ASP A 157 -6.14 33.62 -8.35
N PRO A 158 -7.12 34.41 -7.88
CA PRO A 158 -8.49 34.28 -8.38
C PRO A 158 -8.54 34.56 -9.89
N ALA A 159 -7.45 35.08 -10.48
CA ALA A 159 -7.26 35.28 -11.90
C ALA A 159 -6.60 34.11 -12.66
N LEU A 160 -6.30 32.95 -12.06
CA LEU A 160 -6.15 31.71 -12.82
C LEU A 160 -7.53 31.27 -13.29
N ASP A 161 -7.98 31.97 -14.35
CA ASP A 161 -9.11 31.69 -15.21
C ASP A 161 -10.12 30.71 -14.59
N GLU A 162 -11.16 31.27 -13.96
CA GLU A 162 -12.37 30.54 -13.56
C GLU A 162 -13.05 29.82 -14.75
N THR A 163 -12.51 29.98 -15.95
CA THR A 163 -12.95 29.30 -17.16
C THR A 163 -12.94 27.79 -16.92
N PRO A 164 -14.10 27.13 -17.00
CA PRO A 164 -14.16 25.69 -17.13
C PRO A 164 -13.22 25.25 -18.25
N VAL A 165 -12.63 24.06 -18.14
CA VAL A 165 -11.87 23.48 -19.26
C VAL A 165 -12.80 23.49 -20.49
N ASP A 166 -12.49 24.36 -21.46
CA ASP A 166 -13.32 24.56 -22.65
C ASP A 166 -13.15 23.32 -23.55
N ARG A 167 -14.05 22.35 -23.36
CA ARG A 167 -14.24 21.25 -24.29
C ARG A 167 -15.56 21.46 -25.02
N PRO A 168 -15.63 21.09 -26.31
CA PRO A 168 -16.89 21.04 -27.02
C PRO A 168 -17.87 20.23 -26.19
N THR A 169 -18.92 20.88 -25.69
CA THR A 169 -20.06 20.17 -25.12
C THR A 169 -20.55 19.26 -26.23
N ALA A 170 -20.32 17.95 -26.07
CA ALA A 170 -20.91 16.98 -26.99
C ALA A 170 -22.39 17.32 -27.04
N PRO A 171 -22.96 17.59 -28.24
CA PRO A 171 -24.32 18.07 -28.34
C PRO A 171 -25.19 17.12 -27.53
N LEU A 172 -25.97 17.68 -26.59
CA LEU A 172 -27.06 16.97 -25.93
C LEU A 172 -27.83 16.29 -27.07
N ALA A 173 -27.61 14.99 -27.22
CA ALA A 173 -28.12 14.25 -28.36
C ALA A 173 -29.64 14.25 -28.24
N ALA A 174 -30.26 15.26 -28.83
CA ALA A 174 -31.65 15.24 -29.22
C ALA A 174 -31.82 14.03 -30.14
N ASP A 175 -32.87 13.24 -29.92
CA ASP A 175 -33.15 11.94 -30.54
C ASP A 175 -32.34 10.71 -30.10
N VAL A 176 -32.16 10.51 -28.78
CA VAL A 176 -32.01 9.15 -28.23
C VAL A 176 -33.36 8.61 -27.76
N GLY A 177 -33.80 7.48 -28.35
CA GLY A 177 -35.03 6.79 -27.95
C GLY A 177 -35.06 6.44 -26.45
N PRO A 178 -36.25 6.15 -25.88
CA PRO A 178 -36.46 6.03 -24.42
C PRO A 178 -35.54 4.99 -23.76
N VAL A 179 -35.27 3.88 -24.45
CA VAL A 179 -34.36 2.83 -23.98
C VAL A 179 -32.90 3.33 -23.92
N ALA A 180 -32.45 4.08 -24.93
CA ALA A 180 -31.10 4.63 -24.96
C ALA A 180 -30.91 5.70 -23.87
N ARG A 181 -31.94 6.52 -23.62
CA ARG A 181 -31.96 7.47 -22.50
C ARG A 181 -31.89 6.76 -21.14
N ALA A 182 -32.69 5.72 -20.93
CA ALA A 182 -32.67 4.94 -19.69
C ALA A 182 -31.31 4.26 -19.46
N LYS A 183 -30.71 3.67 -20.50
CA LYS A 183 -29.35 3.10 -20.44
C LYS A 183 -28.30 4.15 -20.09
N ARG A 184 -28.34 5.33 -20.70
CA ARG A 184 -27.42 6.45 -20.40
C ARG A 184 -27.52 6.88 -18.95
N VAL A 185 -28.75 7.11 -18.45
CA VAL A 185 -28.98 7.52 -17.07
C VAL A 185 -28.55 6.42 -16.08
N GLY A 186 -28.88 5.16 -16.35
CA GLY A 186 -28.44 4.03 -15.54
C GLY A 186 -26.91 3.92 -15.47
N TRP A 187 -26.24 4.11 -16.61
CA TRP A 187 -24.78 4.16 -16.68
C TRP A 187 -24.20 5.35 -15.90
N ALA A 188 -24.85 6.51 -15.92
CA ALA A 188 -24.45 7.67 -15.13
C ALA A 188 -24.49 7.36 -13.62
N TYR A 189 -25.56 6.76 -13.11
CA TYR A 189 -25.63 6.33 -11.70
C TYR A 189 -24.58 5.27 -11.37
N PHE A 190 -24.36 4.29 -12.24
CA PHE A 190 -23.32 3.28 -12.05
C PHE A 190 -21.91 3.91 -11.97
N GLN A 191 -21.63 4.93 -12.78
CA GLN A 191 -20.37 5.69 -12.70
C GLN A 191 -20.20 6.41 -11.36
N LEU A 192 -21.28 6.95 -10.77
CA LEU A 192 -21.23 7.59 -9.45
C LEU A 192 -20.74 6.63 -8.36
N MET A 193 -21.01 5.34 -8.52
CA MET A 193 -20.60 4.30 -7.56
C MET A 193 -19.09 3.97 -7.63
N LYS A 194 -18.34 4.50 -8.60
CA LYS A 194 -16.89 4.24 -8.80
C LYS A 194 -16.54 2.73 -8.89
N PRO A 195 -17.10 1.98 -9.86
CA PRO A 195 -16.95 0.53 -9.97
C PRO A 195 -15.50 0.05 -10.09
N ARG A 196 -14.63 0.87 -10.67
CA ARG A 196 -13.19 0.57 -10.80
C ARG A 196 -12.48 0.35 -9.46
N LEU A 197 -13.01 0.91 -8.37
CA LEU A 197 -12.44 0.77 -7.03
C LEU A 197 -12.98 -0.46 -6.28
N MET A 198 -14.12 -0.99 -6.70
CA MET A 198 -14.84 -2.02 -5.93
C MET A 198 -14.05 -3.31 -5.82
N TRP A 199 -13.49 -3.81 -6.93
CA TRP A 199 -12.83 -5.12 -6.96
C TRP A 199 -11.69 -5.23 -5.94
N LEU A 200 -10.85 -4.19 -5.82
CA LEU A 200 -9.69 -4.22 -4.94
C LEU A 200 -10.13 -4.11 -3.48
N LEU A 201 -11.11 -3.27 -3.17
CA LEU A 201 -11.64 -3.14 -1.81
C LEU A 201 -12.41 -4.39 -1.37
N CYS A 202 -13.13 -5.05 -2.29
CA CYS A 202 -13.72 -6.37 -2.06
C CYS A 202 -12.64 -7.41 -1.79
N LEU A 203 -11.56 -7.42 -2.58
CA LEU A 203 -10.43 -8.32 -2.36
C LEU A 203 -9.76 -8.09 -0.99
N VAL A 204 -9.62 -6.84 -0.56
CA VAL A 204 -9.12 -6.50 0.79
C VAL A 204 -10.04 -7.07 1.88
N ALA A 205 -11.36 -6.90 1.74
CA ALA A 205 -12.33 -7.46 2.70
C ALA A 205 -12.31 -9.00 2.69
N SER A 206 -12.21 -9.62 1.52
CA SER A 206 -12.08 -11.08 1.37
C SER A 206 -10.81 -11.60 2.03
N ALA A 207 -9.67 -10.93 1.85
CA ALA A 207 -8.43 -11.30 2.53
C ALA A 207 -8.56 -11.18 4.06
N GLY A 208 -9.24 -10.13 4.56
CA GLY A 208 -9.55 -9.99 5.98
C GLY A 208 -10.41 -11.13 6.53
N MET A 209 -11.48 -11.50 5.81
CA MET A 209 -12.33 -12.64 6.17
C MET A 209 -11.56 -13.97 6.17
N ALA A 210 -10.81 -14.25 5.11
CA ALA A 210 -10.03 -15.48 4.99
C ALA A 210 -8.99 -15.60 6.10
N LEU A 211 -8.31 -14.48 6.42
CA LEU A 211 -7.33 -14.45 7.51
C LEU A 211 -7.94 -14.74 8.89
N ALA A 212 -9.23 -14.43 9.09
CA ALA A 212 -9.93 -14.68 10.34
C ALA A 212 -10.59 -16.07 10.43
N ALA A 213 -11.17 -16.56 9.33
CA ALA A 213 -11.96 -17.79 9.30
C ALA A 213 -11.16 -19.05 8.98
N GLY A 214 -10.06 -18.92 8.24
CA GLY A 214 -9.42 -20.06 7.61
C GLY A 214 -10.37 -20.79 6.64
N PRO A 215 -10.46 -22.14 6.68
CA PRO A 215 -11.32 -22.93 5.81
C PRO A 215 -12.82 -22.84 6.14
N ASP A 216 -13.20 -22.36 7.32
CA ASP A 216 -14.59 -22.38 7.83
C ASP A 216 -15.42 -21.14 7.44
N LEU A 217 -15.05 -20.45 6.36
CA LEU A 217 -15.70 -19.20 5.96
C LEU A 217 -17.11 -19.44 5.40
N SER A 218 -18.13 -18.92 6.10
CA SER A 218 -19.52 -19.09 5.67
C SER A 218 -19.86 -18.28 4.42
N LEU A 219 -20.69 -18.86 3.54
CA LEU A 219 -21.15 -18.20 2.32
C LEU A 219 -21.97 -16.93 2.64
N ASP A 220 -22.78 -16.96 3.70
CA ASP A 220 -23.61 -15.82 4.10
C ASP A 220 -22.73 -14.64 4.55
N THR A 221 -21.69 -14.89 5.34
CA THR A 221 -20.72 -13.86 5.75
C THR A 221 -20.07 -13.22 4.52
N ILE A 222 -19.66 -14.01 3.52
CA ILE A 222 -19.06 -13.50 2.29
C ILE A 222 -20.06 -12.62 1.53
N VAL A 223 -21.26 -13.14 1.27
CA VAL A 223 -22.27 -12.45 0.46
C VAL A 223 -22.67 -11.12 1.10
N PHE A 224 -23.03 -11.13 2.38
CA PHE A 224 -23.50 -9.91 3.05
C PHE A 224 -22.38 -8.89 3.29
N THR A 225 -21.15 -9.34 3.59
CA THR A 225 -20.00 -8.43 3.75
C THR A 225 -19.64 -7.77 2.43
N LEU A 226 -19.56 -8.53 1.34
CA LEU A 226 -19.21 -7.97 0.03
C LEU A 226 -20.33 -7.10 -0.54
N LEU A 227 -21.60 -7.51 -0.40
CA LEU A 227 -22.74 -6.70 -0.81
C LEU A 227 -22.78 -5.37 -0.04
N GLY A 228 -22.67 -5.42 1.29
CA GLY A 228 -22.59 -4.23 2.13
C GLY A 228 -21.42 -3.33 1.74
N GLY A 229 -20.26 -3.91 1.45
CA GLY A 229 -19.06 -3.20 1.00
C GLY A 229 -19.25 -2.49 -0.34
N VAL A 230 -19.77 -3.18 -1.36
CA VAL A 230 -20.04 -2.60 -2.68
C VAL A 230 -21.02 -1.43 -2.59
N LEU A 231 -22.08 -1.58 -1.79
CA LEU A 231 -23.07 -0.51 -1.56
C LEU A 231 -22.45 0.68 -0.80
N SER A 232 -21.62 0.42 0.22
CA SER A 232 -20.90 1.45 0.98
C SER A 232 -19.92 2.26 0.12
N ILE A 233 -19.16 1.57 -0.74
CA ILE A 233 -18.27 2.18 -1.72
C ILE A 233 -19.08 3.04 -2.71
N GLY A 234 -20.22 2.52 -3.16
CA GLY A 234 -21.14 3.23 -4.04
C GLY A 234 -21.70 4.51 -3.42
N ALA A 235 -22.12 4.45 -2.15
CA ALA A 235 -22.60 5.60 -1.40
C ALA A 235 -21.50 6.66 -1.24
N SER A 236 -20.32 6.25 -0.75
CA SER A 236 -19.15 7.10 -0.56
C SER A 236 -18.67 7.76 -1.87
N GLY A 237 -18.66 6.98 -2.95
CA GLY A 237 -18.35 7.46 -4.30
C GLY A 237 -19.34 8.51 -4.77
N THR A 238 -20.64 8.28 -4.53
CA THR A 238 -21.70 9.23 -4.90
C THR A 238 -21.61 10.52 -4.10
N PHE A 239 -21.43 10.45 -2.77
CA PHE A 239 -21.21 11.62 -1.94
C PHE A 239 -19.98 12.41 -2.41
N ASN A 240 -18.86 11.75 -2.67
CA ASN A 240 -17.66 12.43 -3.16
C ASN A 240 -17.90 13.19 -4.47
N HIS A 241 -18.62 12.61 -5.43
CA HIS A 241 -18.98 13.33 -6.67
C HIS A 241 -19.90 14.54 -6.41
N VAL A 242 -20.79 14.47 -5.43
CA VAL A 242 -21.64 15.62 -5.05
C VAL A 242 -20.81 16.72 -4.41
N LEU A 243 -19.93 16.36 -3.47
CA LEU A 243 -19.13 17.30 -2.69
C LEU A 243 -18.00 17.96 -3.51
N GLU A 244 -17.45 17.26 -4.50
CA GLU A 244 -16.38 17.78 -5.37
C GLU A 244 -16.89 18.37 -6.68
N ARG A 245 -18.22 18.43 -6.92
CA ARG A 245 -18.83 18.79 -8.21
C ARG A 245 -18.23 20.05 -8.84
N ASP A 246 -18.07 21.12 -8.06
CA ASP A 246 -17.64 22.42 -8.58
C ASP A 246 -16.12 22.47 -8.80
N VAL A 247 -15.35 21.71 -8.02
CA VAL A 247 -13.90 21.55 -8.21
C VAL A 247 -13.60 20.63 -9.40
N ASP A 248 -14.40 19.58 -9.59
CA ASP A 248 -14.25 18.61 -10.69
C ASP A 248 -14.34 19.28 -12.06
N LYS A 249 -15.09 20.39 -12.19
CA LYS A 249 -15.20 21.20 -13.42
C LYS A 249 -13.90 21.89 -13.83
N ARG A 250 -12.98 22.11 -12.88
CA ARG A 250 -11.68 22.80 -13.09
C ARG A 250 -10.55 21.84 -13.48
N MET A 251 -10.78 20.54 -13.35
CA MET A 251 -9.79 19.49 -13.64
C MET A 251 -10.10 18.79 -14.96
N GLN A 252 -9.08 18.59 -15.80
CA GLN A 252 -9.27 17.99 -17.13
C GLN A 252 -9.76 16.54 -17.01
N ARG A 253 -9.25 15.80 -16.03
CA ARG A 253 -9.60 14.39 -15.81
C ARG A 253 -11.05 14.17 -15.36
N THR A 254 -11.70 15.15 -14.73
CA THR A 254 -12.96 14.94 -13.98
C THR A 254 -14.11 15.82 -14.44
N SER A 255 -13.87 16.75 -15.35
CA SER A 255 -14.88 17.66 -15.91
C SER A 255 -16.02 16.92 -16.63
N ASP A 256 -15.79 15.70 -17.12
CA ASP A 256 -16.80 14.88 -17.79
C ASP A 256 -17.67 14.04 -16.84
N ARG A 257 -17.48 14.15 -15.51
CA ARG A 257 -18.24 13.33 -14.55
C ARG A 257 -19.75 13.65 -14.62
N PRO A 258 -20.65 12.66 -14.41
CA PRO A 258 -22.09 12.85 -14.57
C PRO A 258 -22.73 14.01 -13.76
N LEU A 259 -22.15 14.35 -12.62
CA LEU A 259 -22.58 15.49 -11.80
C LEU A 259 -21.98 16.83 -12.25
N ALA A 260 -20.79 16.83 -12.85
CA ALA A 260 -20.15 18.01 -13.42
C ALA A 260 -20.84 18.45 -14.73
N THR A 261 -21.31 17.49 -15.53
CA THR A 261 -22.04 17.70 -16.79
C THR A 261 -23.56 17.81 -16.64
N HIS A 262 -24.07 17.80 -15.40
CA HIS A 262 -25.50 17.88 -15.07
C HIS A 262 -26.38 16.75 -15.64
N GLU A 263 -25.79 15.59 -15.99
CA GLU A 263 -26.53 14.40 -16.42
C GLU A 263 -27.41 13.82 -15.29
N VAL A 264 -26.98 13.96 -14.03
CA VAL A 264 -27.75 13.55 -12.84
C VAL A 264 -27.96 14.76 -11.91
N PRO A 265 -29.21 15.11 -11.57
CA PRO A 265 -29.49 16.17 -10.60
C PRO A 265 -28.93 15.86 -9.21
N VAL A 266 -28.35 16.86 -8.54
CA VAL A 266 -27.75 16.70 -7.19
C VAL A 266 -28.72 16.09 -6.18
N ARG A 267 -29.98 16.53 -6.17
CA ARG A 267 -31.01 15.98 -5.26
C ARG A 267 -31.18 14.48 -5.45
N ASN A 268 -31.15 14.01 -6.69
CA ASN A 268 -31.30 12.59 -7.00
C ASN A 268 -30.04 11.81 -6.64
N ALA A 269 -28.85 12.38 -6.86
CA ALA A 269 -27.59 11.78 -6.43
C ALA A 269 -27.52 11.64 -4.89
N LEU A 270 -27.97 12.65 -4.14
CA LEU A 270 -28.05 12.59 -2.68
C LEU A 270 -29.05 11.53 -2.19
N ALA A 271 -30.24 11.48 -2.80
CA ALA A 271 -31.22 10.43 -2.49
C ALA A 271 -30.67 9.03 -2.79
N PHE A 272 -29.98 8.87 -3.92
CA PHE A 272 -29.32 7.62 -4.29
C PHE A 272 -28.24 7.22 -3.28
N ALA A 273 -27.36 8.14 -2.88
CA ALA A 273 -26.34 7.90 -1.87
C ALA A 273 -26.95 7.49 -0.51
N ALA A 274 -28.04 8.14 -0.09
CA ALA A 274 -28.76 7.79 1.13
C ALA A 274 -29.36 6.38 1.05
N VAL A 275 -29.99 6.02 -0.07
CA VAL A 275 -30.53 4.66 -0.28
C VAL A 275 -29.40 3.62 -0.24
N LEU A 276 -28.29 3.84 -0.95
CA LEU A 276 -27.13 2.95 -0.92
C LEU A 276 -26.55 2.80 0.49
N THR A 277 -26.51 3.89 1.27
CA THR A 277 -26.08 3.86 2.67
C THR A 277 -26.99 2.97 3.50
N VAL A 278 -28.31 3.15 3.44
CA VAL A 278 -29.27 2.32 4.18
C VAL A 278 -29.16 0.85 3.78
N LEU A 279 -29.13 0.55 2.49
CA LEU A 279 -29.01 -0.83 1.99
C LEU A 279 -27.68 -1.48 2.41
N SER A 280 -26.58 -0.73 2.40
CA SER A 280 -25.28 -1.18 2.89
C SER A 280 -25.34 -1.58 4.36
N LEU A 281 -25.95 -0.73 5.21
CA LEU A 281 -26.09 -1.01 6.64
C LEU A 281 -27.01 -2.20 6.91
N VAL A 282 -28.12 -2.33 6.18
CA VAL A 282 -29.02 -3.49 6.29
C VAL A 282 -28.28 -4.79 5.95
N ALA A 283 -27.46 -4.80 4.89
CA ALA A 283 -26.64 -5.96 4.53
C ALA A 283 -25.61 -6.27 5.62
N PHE A 284 -24.88 -5.27 6.12
CA PHE A 284 -23.90 -5.45 7.18
C PHE A 284 -24.50 -5.93 8.51
N LEU A 285 -25.73 -5.51 8.84
CA LEU A 285 -26.44 -5.99 10.03
C LEU A 285 -26.81 -7.48 9.95
N GLN A 286 -26.87 -8.07 8.75
CA GLN A 286 -27.02 -9.53 8.60
C GLN A 286 -25.77 -10.28 9.04
N VAL A 287 -24.62 -9.61 9.09
CA VAL A 287 -23.35 -10.17 9.56
C VAL A 287 -23.21 -9.94 11.06
N ASN A 288 -23.05 -8.67 11.47
CA ASN A 288 -23.10 -8.25 12.88
C ASN A 288 -23.12 -6.71 13.01
N VAL A 289 -23.46 -6.22 14.20
CA VAL A 289 -23.56 -4.77 14.50
C VAL A 289 -22.22 -4.04 14.36
N LEU A 290 -21.11 -4.70 14.66
CA LEU A 290 -19.77 -4.11 14.57
C LEU A 290 -19.39 -3.82 13.11
N VAL A 291 -19.65 -4.77 12.21
CA VAL A 291 -19.46 -4.61 10.76
C VAL A 291 -20.32 -3.47 10.22
N ALA A 292 -21.58 -3.37 10.64
CA ALA A 292 -22.45 -2.25 10.25
C ALA A 292 -21.92 -0.90 10.76
N THR A 293 -21.42 -0.87 11.99
CA THR A 293 -20.82 0.34 12.60
C THR A 293 -19.56 0.76 11.85
N LEU A 294 -18.64 -0.17 11.58
CA LEU A 294 -17.43 0.11 10.81
C LEU A 294 -17.74 0.53 9.37
N GLY A 295 -18.75 -0.09 8.75
CA GLY A 295 -19.26 0.28 7.44
C GLY A 295 -19.79 1.72 7.41
N PHE A 296 -20.56 2.13 8.43
CA PHE A 296 -21.03 3.50 8.58
C PHE A 296 -19.87 4.48 8.79
N VAL A 297 -18.92 4.14 9.67
CA VAL A 297 -17.71 4.93 9.91
C VAL A 297 -16.90 5.08 8.63
N ALA A 298 -16.78 4.05 7.79
CA ALA A 298 -16.09 4.14 6.50
C ALA A 298 -16.74 5.16 5.56
N ILE A 299 -18.07 5.16 5.47
CA ILE A 299 -18.82 6.12 4.65
C ILE A 299 -18.60 7.55 5.14
N LEU A 300 -18.73 7.78 6.45
CA LEU A 300 -18.52 9.09 7.06
C LEU A 300 -17.07 9.55 6.93
N PHE A 301 -16.11 8.67 7.18
CA PHE A 301 -14.69 8.99 7.10
C PHE A 301 -14.32 9.38 5.66
N TYR A 302 -14.73 8.62 4.65
CA TYR A 302 -14.43 8.98 3.27
C TYR A 302 -15.12 10.27 2.81
N SER A 303 -16.42 10.41 3.14
CA SER A 303 -17.25 11.50 2.62
C SER A 303 -17.04 12.82 3.36
N VAL A 304 -16.80 12.78 4.68
CA VAL A 304 -16.64 13.98 5.50
C VAL A 304 -15.16 14.21 5.81
N VAL A 305 -14.53 13.28 6.53
CA VAL A 305 -13.16 13.47 7.03
C VAL A 305 -12.18 13.60 5.85
N TYR A 306 -12.20 12.67 4.90
CA TYR A 306 -11.30 12.74 3.75
C TYR A 306 -11.72 13.82 2.76
N THR A 307 -12.94 13.76 2.23
CA THR A 307 -13.34 14.62 1.08
C THR A 307 -13.47 16.09 1.47
N LEU A 308 -14.09 16.43 2.62
CA LEU A 308 -14.33 17.83 3.01
C LEU A 308 -13.22 18.41 3.88
N VAL A 309 -12.68 17.62 4.81
CA VAL A 309 -11.74 18.15 5.81
C VAL A 309 -10.30 17.98 5.35
N LEU A 310 -9.87 16.79 4.97
CA LEU A 310 -8.45 16.53 4.72
C LEU A 310 -8.02 16.97 3.32
N LYS A 311 -8.71 16.51 2.28
CA LYS A 311 -8.31 16.68 0.88
C LYS A 311 -8.09 18.15 0.49
N PRO A 312 -8.94 19.12 0.88
CA PRO A 312 -8.74 20.53 0.53
C PRO A 312 -7.71 21.24 1.42
N ASN A 313 -7.46 20.76 2.64
CA ASN A 313 -6.82 21.58 3.69
C ASN A 313 -5.45 21.10 4.16
N THR A 314 -4.96 19.92 3.76
CA THR A 314 -3.66 19.42 4.23
C THR A 314 -2.91 18.56 3.21
N VAL A 315 -1.58 18.65 3.24
CA VAL A 315 -0.66 17.78 2.50
C VAL A 315 -0.72 16.32 2.96
N GLN A 316 -1.16 16.10 4.20
CA GLN A 316 -1.32 14.76 4.78
C GLN A 316 -2.64 14.09 4.35
N ASN A 317 -3.37 14.66 3.39
CA ASN A 317 -4.65 14.14 2.94
C ASN A 317 -4.59 12.68 2.50
N THR A 318 -3.52 12.28 1.84
CA THR A 318 -3.35 10.93 1.29
C THR A 318 -2.99 9.95 2.40
N VAL A 319 -2.17 10.37 3.36
CA VAL A 319 -1.71 9.54 4.48
C VAL A 319 -2.87 9.26 5.41
N ILE A 320 -3.50 10.31 5.95
CA ILE A 320 -4.62 10.16 6.89
C ILE A 320 -5.84 9.60 6.16
N GLY A 321 -6.09 10.04 4.92
CA GLY A 321 -7.15 9.51 4.06
C GLY A 321 -7.01 8.02 3.74
N GLY A 322 -5.78 7.48 3.75
CA GLY A 322 -5.51 6.05 3.57
C GLY A 322 -6.17 5.16 4.62
N ALA A 323 -6.57 5.71 5.78
CA ALA A 323 -7.36 4.97 6.77
C ALA A 323 -8.69 4.47 6.19
N ALA A 324 -9.33 5.24 5.29
CA ALA A 324 -10.55 4.81 4.61
C ALA A 324 -10.34 3.54 3.78
N GLY A 325 -9.20 3.43 3.10
CA GLY A 325 -8.84 2.28 2.29
C GLY A 325 -8.48 1.03 3.11
N ALA A 326 -8.05 1.23 4.36
CA ALA A 326 -7.69 0.16 5.29
C ALA A 326 -8.90 -0.46 6.02
N LEU A 327 -10.01 0.29 6.17
CA LEU A 327 -11.21 -0.17 6.87
C LEU A 327 -11.82 -1.47 6.31
N PRO A 328 -11.86 -1.73 4.98
CA PRO A 328 -12.33 -3.01 4.45
C PRO A 328 -11.59 -4.23 5.03
N ALA A 329 -10.30 -4.12 5.35
CA ALA A 329 -9.54 -5.22 5.95
C ALA A 329 -10.09 -5.55 7.34
N LEU A 330 -10.36 -4.52 8.15
CA LEU A 330 -10.95 -4.67 9.47
C LEU A 330 -12.40 -5.16 9.38
N ILE A 331 -13.20 -4.58 8.50
CA ILE A 331 -14.60 -5.01 8.25
C ILE A 331 -14.63 -6.50 7.90
N GLY A 332 -13.77 -6.95 6.99
CA GLY A 332 -13.67 -8.36 6.61
C GLY A 332 -13.24 -9.24 7.78
N TYR A 333 -12.21 -8.85 8.52
CA TYR A 333 -11.73 -9.63 9.66
C TYR A 333 -12.81 -9.78 10.75
N VAL A 334 -13.47 -8.68 11.13
CA VAL A 334 -14.50 -8.71 12.18
C VAL A 334 -15.85 -9.26 11.72
N ALA A 335 -16.05 -9.43 10.42
CA ALA A 335 -17.20 -10.15 9.88
C ALA A 335 -17.21 -11.62 10.34
N VAL A 336 -16.04 -12.17 10.64
CA VAL A 336 -15.88 -13.53 11.14
C VAL A 336 -15.72 -13.53 12.66
N THR A 337 -14.81 -12.72 13.21
CA THR A 337 -14.49 -12.80 14.65
C THR A 337 -15.56 -12.19 15.56
N GLY A 338 -16.40 -11.29 15.05
CA GLY A 338 -17.31 -10.50 15.87
C GLY A 338 -16.58 -9.55 16.85
N TRP A 339 -17.31 -9.10 17.88
CA TRP A 339 -16.76 -8.27 18.96
C TRP A 339 -16.40 -9.13 20.17
N VAL A 340 -15.14 -9.05 20.62
CA VAL A 340 -14.61 -9.94 21.66
C VAL A 340 -14.25 -9.18 22.96
N GLY A 341 -14.77 -7.96 23.15
CA GLY A 341 -14.50 -7.15 24.34
C GLY A 341 -13.06 -6.61 24.42
N ILE A 342 -12.69 -6.01 25.55
CA ILE A 342 -11.34 -5.45 25.79
C ILE A 342 -10.28 -6.56 25.86
N ASP A 343 -10.65 -7.73 26.41
CA ASP A 343 -9.76 -8.90 26.51
C ASP A 343 -9.45 -9.54 25.15
N GLY A 344 -10.26 -9.25 24.13
CA GLY A 344 -10.10 -9.69 22.76
C GLY A 344 -9.34 -8.73 21.85
N LEU A 345 -8.78 -7.62 22.36
CA LEU A 345 -8.02 -6.69 21.51
C LEU A 345 -6.82 -7.38 20.83
N GLY A 346 -6.24 -8.39 21.50
CA GLY A 346 -5.19 -9.23 20.94
C GLY A 346 -5.64 -10.08 19.75
N SER A 347 -6.91 -10.50 19.68
CA SER A 347 -7.43 -11.28 18.57
C SER A 347 -7.68 -10.44 17.31
N LEU A 348 -7.73 -9.10 17.42
CA LEU A 348 -7.84 -8.18 16.29
C LEU A 348 -6.50 -7.86 15.63
N LEU A 349 -5.39 -8.28 16.24
CA LEU A 349 -4.04 -7.88 15.80
C LEU A 349 -3.75 -8.26 14.34
N PRO A 350 -4.06 -9.46 13.82
CA PRO A 350 -3.84 -9.79 12.41
C PRO A 350 -4.63 -8.87 11.46
N GLY A 351 -5.90 -8.59 11.78
CA GLY A 351 -6.73 -7.65 11.01
C GLY A 351 -6.18 -6.22 11.03
N LEU A 352 -5.70 -5.75 12.18
CA LEU A 352 -5.05 -4.45 12.33
C LEU A 352 -3.72 -4.36 11.55
N VAL A 353 -2.92 -5.43 11.55
CA VAL A 353 -1.68 -5.47 10.78
C VAL A 353 -1.98 -5.48 9.28
N LEU A 354 -2.96 -6.26 8.81
CA LEU A 354 -3.41 -6.23 7.41
C LEU A 354 -3.90 -4.82 7.04
N ALA A 355 -4.73 -4.20 7.87
CA ALA A 355 -5.16 -2.81 7.68
C ALA A 355 -3.95 -1.85 7.62
N GLY A 356 -2.93 -2.08 8.45
CA GLY A 356 -1.66 -1.35 8.45
C GLY A 356 -0.88 -1.48 7.14
N VAL A 357 -0.85 -2.68 6.53
CA VAL A 357 -0.25 -2.89 5.20
C VAL A 357 -0.91 -1.98 4.16
N ILE A 358 -2.24 -1.96 4.13
CA ILE A 358 -3.02 -1.18 3.15
C ILE A 358 -2.88 0.32 3.43
N PHE A 359 -2.90 0.72 4.71
CA PHE A 359 -2.70 2.09 5.14
C PHE A 359 -1.34 2.63 4.68
N LEU A 360 -0.25 1.90 4.94
CA LEU A 360 1.10 2.31 4.56
C LEU A 360 1.34 2.21 3.05
N TRP A 361 0.67 1.28 2.37
CA TRP A 361 0.70 1.18 0.91
C TRP A 361 0.04 2.37 0.22
N THR A 362 -0.99 2.96 0.84
CA THR A 362 -1.79 3.99 0.18
C THR A 362 -0.97 5.20 -0.29
N PRO A 363 -0.10 5.81 0.53
CA PRO A 363 0.77 6.89 0.05
C PRO A 363 1.81 6.41 -0.97
N ALA A 364 2.39 5.21 -0.79
CA ALA A 364 3.33 4.65 -1.75
C ALA A 364 2.70 4.49 -3.14
N HIS A 365 1.40 4.17 -3.20
CA HIS A 365 0.62 4.04 -4.42
C HIS A 365 0.15 5.40 -4.97
N PHE A 366 -0.60 6.15 -4.17
CA PHE A 366 -1.33 7.34 -4.63
C PHE A 366 -0.43 8.51 -4.98
N TYR A 367 0.73 8.64 -4.34
CA TYR A 367 1.69 9.70 -4.70
C TYR A 367 2.23 9.55 -6.14
N ASN A 368 2.27 8.33 -6.71
CA ASN A 368 2.58 8.18 -8.13
C ASN A 368 1.51 8.81 -9.01
N LEU A 369 0.23 8.64 -8.64
CA LEU A 369 -0.89 9.28 -9.35
C LEU A 369 -0.87 10.80 -9.17
N ALA A 370 -0.54 11.27 -7.96
CA ALA A 370 -0.40 12.68 -7.66
C ALA A 370 0.74 13.35 -8.46
N LEU A 371 1.83 12.62 -8.74
CA LEU A 371 2.89 13.09 -9.63
C LEU A 371 2.38 13.21 -11.08
N ALA A 372 1.70 12.18 -11.59
CA ALA A 372 1.17 12.18 -12.96
C ALA A 372 0.14 13.30 -13.19
N TYR A 373 -0.70 13.60 -12.20
CA TYR A 373 -1.76 14.61 -12.28
C TYR A 373 -1.49 15.85 -11.43
N LYS A 374 -0.22 16.21 -11.21
CA LYS A 374 0.19 17.32 -10.34
C LYS A 374 -0.51 18.64 -10.73
N ASP A 375 -0.48 18.99 -12.02
CA ASP A 375 -1.05 20.25 -12.50
C ASP A 375 -2.58 20.26 -12.41
N ASP A 376 -3.24 19.12 -12.64
CA ASP A 376 -4.68 18.96 -12.42
C ASP A 376 -5.03 19.22 -10.95
N TYR A 377 -4.27 18.65 -10.01
CA TYR A 377 -4.50 18.89 -8.58
C TYR A 377 -4.25 20.35 -8.18
N ALA A 378 -3.22 20.99 -8.75
CA ALA A 378 -2.94 22.40 -8.54
C ALA A 378 -4.10 23.29 -9.03
N ARG A 379 -4.64 23.04 -10.23
CA ARG A 379 -5.83 23.77 -10.75
C ARG A 379 -7.08 23.55 -9.91
N GLY A 380 -7.22 22.36 -9.31
CA GLY A 380 -8.29 22.06 -8.36
C GLY A 380 -8.10 22.70 -6.97
N GLY A 381 -6.97 23.36 -6.72
CA GLY A 381 -6.63 23.93 -5.41
C GLY A 381 -6.30 22.88 -4.35
N PHE A 382 -6.01 21.64 -4.73
CA PHE A 382 -5.72 20.57 -3.78
C PHE A 382 -4.24 20.59 -3.36
N PRO A 383 -3.93 20.72 -2.06
CA PRO A 383 -2.56 20.77 -1.54
C PRO A 383 -1.90 19.38 -1.53
N MET A 384 -1.78 18.74 -2.69
CA MET A 384 -1.15 17.41 -2.81
C MET A 384 0.36 17.49 -2.55
N MET A 385 0.94 16.37 -2.10
CA MET A 385 2.38 16.26 -1.79
C MET A 385 3.30 16.86 -2.87
N PRO A 386 3.16 16.53 -4.17
CA PRO A 386 4.01 17.11 -5.21
C PRO A 386 3.70 18.57 -5.54
N VAL A 387 2.49 19.05 -5.23
CA VAL A 387 2.11 20.46 -5.41
C VAL A 387 2.75 21.32 -4.33
N VAL A 388 2.77 20.88 -3.07
CA VAL A 388 3.21 21.71 -1.94
C VAL A 388 4.68 21.52 -1.58
N ARG A 389 5.23 20.31 -1.69
CA ARG A 389 6.63 20.03 -1.30
C ARG A 389 7.53 19.68 -2.49
N GLY A 390 7.01 19.74 -3.70
CA GLY A 390 7.74 19.39 -4.91
C GLY A 390 7.84 17.89 -5.16
N GLU A 391 8.25 17.56 -6.38
CA GLU A 391 8.23 16.19 -6.86
C GLU A 391 9.37 15.35 -6.30
N THR A 392 10.56 15.94 -6.12
CA THR A 392 11.72 15.27 -5.53
C THR A 392 11.41 14.73 -4.13
N VAL A 393 10.76 15.53 -3.29
CA VAL A 393 10.31 15.09 -1.95
C VAL A 393 9.26 13.99 -2.06
N THR A 394 8.34 14.09 -3.03
CA THR A 394 7.26 13.13 -3.24
C THR A 394 7.79 11.76 -3.65
N ARG A 395 8.72 11.71 -4.62
CA ARG A 395 9.40 10.46 -5.06
C ARG A 395 10.11 9.78 -3.90
N LYS A 396 10.78 10.55 -3.03
CA LYS A 396 11.39 10.03 -1.80
C LYS A 396 10.36 9.43 -0.83
N HIS A 397 9.23 10.11 -0.61
CA HIS A 397 8.16 9.60 0.26
C HIS A 397 7.53 8.32 -0.29
N ILE A 398 7.38 8.19 -1.62
CA ILE A 398 6.94 6.93 -2.25
C ILE A 398 7.83 5.77 -1.82
N LEU A 399 9.16 5.95 -1.83
CA LEU A 399 10.08 4.90 -1.42
C LEU A 399 10.02 4.61 0.09
N TRP A 400 9.88 5.64 0.94
CA TRP A 400 9.72 5.45 2.38
C TRP A 400 8.45 4.68 2.74
N TYR A 401 7.31 5.03 2.11
CA TYR A 401 6.07 4.31 2.33
C TYR A 401 6.11 2.92 1.73
N LEU A 402 6.77 2.70 0.58
CA LEU A 402 7.02 1.35 0.07
C LEU A 402 7.80 0.51 1.09
N ALA A 403 8.89 1.04 1.65
CA ALA A 403 9.64 0.33 2.68
C ALA A 403 8.77 0.03 3.92
N ALA A 404 7.96 0.99 4.37
CA ALA A 404 7.04 0.79 5.49
C ALA A 404 5.97 -0.28 5.18
N THR A 405 5.43 -0.32 3.96
CA THR A 405 4.51 -1.37 3.49
C THR A 405 5.15 -2.74 3.53
N LEU A 406 6.40 -2.86 3.06
CA LEU A 406 7.14 -4.12 3.07
C LEU A 406 7.40 -4.60 4.50
N ILE A 407 7.72 -3.69 5.42
CA ILE A 407 7.86 -4.01 6.86
C ILE A 407 6.53 -4.48 7.46
N ALA A 408 5.43 -3.78 7.17
CA ALA A 408 4.11 -4.20 7.62
C ALA A 408 3.70 -5.55 7.03
N ALA A 409 4.08 -5.84 5.78
CA ALA A 409 3.84 -7.12 5.14
C ALA A 409 4.64 -8.25 5.82
N THR A 410 5.88 -8.00 6.24
CA THR A 410 6.65 -8.92 7.07
C THR A 410 6.01 -9.12 8.44
N ALA A 411 5.56 -8.04 9.08
CA ALA A 411 4.85 -8.12 10.35
C ALA A 411 3.59 -8.97 10.24
N LEU A 412 2.88 -8.91 9.10
CA LEU A 412 1.73 -9.78 8.84
C LEU A 412 2.17 -11.25 8.84
N THR A 413 3.26 -11.61 8.15
CA THR A 413 3.80 -12.98 8.19
C THR A 413 4.16 -13.41 9.61
N ALA A 414 4.84 -12.57 10.38
CA ALA A 414 5.26 -12.92 11.74
C ALA A 414 4.08 -13.15 12.72
N GLN A 415 2.94 -12.52 12.45
CA GLN A 415 1.74 -12.59 13.29
C GLN A 415 0.75 -13.67 12.82
N THR A 416 1.02 -14.34 11.71
CA THR A 416 0.07 -15.25 11.04
C THR A 416 0.75 -16.53 10.58
N GLY A 417 -0.02 -17.51 10.14
CA GLY A 417 0.50 -18.76 9.57
C GLY A 417 0.81 -18.68 8.07
N LEU A 418 0.92 -17.48 7.48
CA LEU A 418 1.07 -17.32 6.04
C LEU A 418 2.36 -17.97 5.51
N GLY A 419 2.22 -18.63 4.36
CA GLY A 419 3.22 -19.55 3.84
C GLY A 419 4.14 -18.96 2.77
N TRP A 420 4.73 -19.88 1.99
CA TRP A 420 5.68 -19.54 0.93
C TRP A 420 5.06 -18.76 -0.23
N LEU A 421 3.77 -18.94 -0.51
CA LEU A 421 3.10 -18.19 -1.57
C LEU A 421 3.04 -16.71 -1.21
N TYR A 422 2.63 -16.37 0.02
CA TYR A 422 2.67 -15.00 0.51
C TYR A 422 4.10 -14.44 0.50
N ALA A 423 5.08 -15.20 1.01
CA ALA A 423 6.48 -14.77 1.04
C ALA A 423 7.03 -14.48 -0.38
N ALA A 424 6.74 -15.37 -1.34
CA ALA A 424 7.13 -15.18 -2.73
C ALA A 424 6.43 -13.98 -3.37
N ALA A 425 5.12 -13.82 -3.14
CA ALA A 425 4.34 -12.71 -3.69
C ALA A 425 4.89 -11.36 -3.22
N THR A 426 5.13 -11.20 -1.91
CA THR A 426 5.64 -9.93 -1.38
C THR A 426 7.06 -9.61 -1.86
N VAL A 427 7.95 -10.61 -1.92
CA VAL A 427 9.34 -10.39 -2.38
C VAL A 427 9.39 -10.06 -3.87
N VAL A 428 8.72 -10.85 -4.72
CA VAL A 428 8.77 -10.69 -6.18
C VAL A 428 8.09 -9.39 -6.60
N PHE A 429 6.84 -9.18 -6.20
CA PHE A 429 6.11 -7.99 -6.62
C PHE A 429 6.56 -6.73 -5.87
N GLY A 430 7.08 -6.87 -4.63
CA GLY A 430 7.73 -5.78 -3.91
C GLY A 430 9.02 -5.33 -4.61
N GLY A 431 9.80 -6.29 -5.13
CA GLY A 431 10.98 -6.03 -5.96
C GLY A 431 10.64 -5.34 -7.29
N VAL A 432 9.58 -5.77 -7.98
CA VAL A 432 9.08 -5.12 -9.20
C VAL A 432 8.61 -3.70 -8.90
N PHE A 433 7.89 -3.49 -7.80
CA PHE A 433 7.45 -2.15 -7.41
C PHE A 433 8.64 -1.26 -7.05
N LEU A 434 9.62 -1.76 -6.30
CA LEU A 434 10.87 -1.04 -6.01
C LEU A 434 11.61 -0.66 -7.30
N TRP A 435 11.73 -1.58 -8.26
CA TRP A 435 12.32 -1.30 -9.56
C TRP A 435 11.59 -0.16 -10.27
N ALA A 436 10.25 -0.17 -10.29
CA ALA A 436 9.46 0.88 -10.90
C ALA A 436 9.67 2.24 -10.21
N VAL A 437 9.78 2.27 -8.88
CA VAL A 437 10.08 3.48 -8.09
C VAL A 437 11.49 4.00 -8.37
N VAL A 438 12.50 3.13 -8.49
CA VAL A 438 13.87 3.51 -8.87
C VAL A 438 13.89 4.09 -10.29
N ARG A 439 13.14 3.50 -11.23
CA ARG A 439 12.98 4.05 -12.59
C ARG A 439 12.24 5.38 -12.58
N LEU A 440 11.22 5.56 -11.73
CA LEU A 440 10.51 6.82 -11.55
C LEU A 440 11.44 7.96 -11.11
N HIS A 441 12.38 7.71 -10.20
CA HIS A 441 13.37 8.71 -9.79
C HIS A 441 14.24 9.20 -10.95
N ARG A 442 14.59 8.30 -11.88
CA ARG A 442 15.51 8.59 -13.00
C ARG A 442 14.82 9.14 -14.24
N GLU A 443 13.65 8.60 -14.58
CA GLU A 443 12.91 8.98 -15.79
C GLU A 443 12.10 10.25 -15.60
N GLN A 444 11.48 10.44 -14.43
CA GLN A 444 10.70 11.64 -14.07
C GLN A 444 9.61 12.02 -15.09
N THR A 445 9.04 11.02 -15.77
CA THR A 445 7.95 11.20 -16.73
C THR A 445 6.61 10.72 -16.16
N GLU A 446 5.52 11.20 -16.74
CA GLU A 446 4.17 10.72 -16.46
C GLU A 446 4.05 9.19 -16.69
N SER A 447 4.67 8.67 -17.75
CA SER A 447 4.68 7.23 -18.04
C SER A 447 5.41 6.42 -16.96
N ALA A 448 6.48 6.96 -16.38
CA ALA A 448 7.18 6.35 -15.25
C ALA A 448 6.31 6.35 -13.98
N ALA A 449 5.58 7.45 -13.75
CA ALA A 449 4.67 7.56 -12.62
C ALA A 449 3.52 6.54 -12.73
N PHE A 450 2.91 6.39 -13.91
CA PHE A 450 1.90 5.36 -14.13
C PHE A 450 2.48 3.95 -14.02
N ARG A 451 3.70 3.69 -14.48
CA ARG A 451 4.33 2.37 -14.33
C ARG A 451 4.49 2.00 -12.85
N ALA A 452 4.93 2.93 -12.00
CA ALA A 452 5.00 2.71 -10.56
C ALA A 452 3.61 2.52 -9.92
N PHE A 453 2.61 3.28 -10.36
CA PHE A 453 1.21 3.13 -9.93
C PHE A 453 0.64 1.73 -10.24
N HIS A 454 0.87 1.21 -11.46
CA HIS A 454 0.40 -0.12 -11.84
C HIS A 454 1.19 -1.24 -11.14
N ALA A 455 2.50 -1.07 -10.97
CA ALA A 455 3.33 -2.01 -10.21
C ALA A 455 2.87 -2.11 -8.75
N SER A 456 2.46 -1.01 -8.13
CA SER A 456 1.94 -1.03 -6.76
C SER A 456 0.57 -1.70 -6.64
N ASN A 457 -0.29 -1.58 -7.67
CA ASN A 457 -1.57 -2.30 -7.74
C ASN A 457 -1.35 -3.80 -7.93
N ALA A 458 -0.40 -4.18 -8.80
CA ALA A 458 -0.02 -5.58 -8.98
C ALA A 458 0.47 -6.16 -7.65
N TYR A 459 1.39 -5.48 -6.95
CA TYR A 459 1.85 -5.87 -5.61
C TYR A 459 0.69 -6.13 -4.65
N LEU A 460 -0.18 -5.13 -4.44
CA LEU A 460 -1.24 -5.28 -3.46
C LEU A 460 -2.22 -6.38 -3.85
N GLY A 461 -2.65 -6.44 -5.11
CA GLY A 461 -3.56 -7.47 -5.60
C GLY A 461 -2.99 -8.88 -5.41
N THR A 462 -1.72 -9.10 -5.76
CA THR A 462 -1.07 -10.41 -5.61
C THR A 462 -0.85 -10.80 -4.15
N VAL A 463 -0.50 -9.85 -3.29
CA VAL A 463 -0.34 -10.09 -1.85
C VAL A 463 -1.67 -10.48 -1.23
N LEU A 464 -2.77 -9.79 -1.57
CA LEU A 464 -4.10 -10.12 -1.05
C LEU A 464 -4.61 -11.48 -1.56
N ILE A 465 -4.35 -11.82 -2.82
CA ILE A 465 -4.66 -13.16 -3.36
C ILE A 465 -3.84 -14.22 -2.62
N ALA A 466 -2.56 -13.97 -2.36
CA ALA A 466 -1.72 -14.90 -1.61
C ALA A 466 -2.22 -15.07 -0.17
N VAL A 467 -2.64 -14.00 0.51
CA VAL A 467 -3.29 -14.08 1.83
C VAL A 467 -4.54 -14.96 1.77
N LEU A 468 -5.42 -14.72 0.78
CA LEU A 468 -6.65 -15.49 0.61
C LEU A 468 -6.35 -16.99 0.43
N VAL A 469 -5.41 -17.33 -0.44
CA VAL A 469 -5.06 -18.72 -0.75
C VAL A 469 -4.38 -19.40 0.44
N ASP A 470 -3.34 -18.79 1.01
CA ASP A 470 -2.61 -19.39 2.13
C ASP A 470 -3.52 -19.55 3.35
N ALA A 471 -4.34 -18.54 3.68
CA ALA A 471 -5.25 -18.62 4.81
C ALA A 471 -6.38 -19.64 4.60
N SER A 472 -6.76 -19.98 3.36
CA SER A 472 -7.77 -21.02 3.11
C SER A 472 -7.21 -22.46 3.13
N VAL A 473 -5.89 -22.62 3.12
CA VAL A 473 -5.22 -23.94 3.10
C VAL A 473 -4.68 -24.32 4.49
N VAL A 474 -4.37 -23.32 5.31
CA VAL A 474 -3.93 -23.45 6.71
C VAL A 474 -5.16 -23.42 7.63
#